data_AF-A0AAE5W7T2-F1
#
_entry.id   AF-A0AAE5W7T2-F1
#
_cell.length_a   1.000
_cell.length_b   1.000
_cell.length_c   1.000
_cell.angle_alpha   90.00
_cell.angle_beta   90.00
_cell.angle_gamma   90.00
#
_symmetry.space_group_name_H-M   'P 1'
#
loop_
_entity.id
_entity.type
_entity.pdbx_description
1 polymer ?
#
loop_
_entity_poly.entity_id
_entity_poly.type
_entity_poly.pdbx_seq_one_letter_code
_entity_poly.pdbx_strand_id
1 'polypeptide(L)'
;MKSNHLFEKYAEEVKGYKEEIDNLESKIEDTTKTIENLSSQYKEYIKAGNDNEADKTFNKISKLEDEKAKDIKRFETKKELFNSIKREKLIDLLLNRKSIPELYQDELQGLERELEDTIKQFNNVIDKINNMNEEYRKDMHKFDSLIDQYEMKKDDLFRQRYGEVIVLYLNNLLINTKSIQFNEHQKLEVEK
;
A
#
# COMPACT_ATOMS: atom_id res chain seq x y z
N MET A 1 2.68 4.20 3.76
CA MET A 1 1.75 3.32 3.01
C MET A 1 0.36 3.93 3.10
N LYS A 2 -0.54 3.69 2.13
CA LYS A 2 -1.89 4.29 2.13
C LYS A 2 -2.72 3.93 3.38
N SER A 3 -2.39 2.83 4.04
CA SER A 3 -3.04 2.34 5.25
C SER A 3 -2.41 2.82 6.57
N ASN A 4 -1.40 3.70 6.56
CA ASN A 4 -0.69 4.12 7.79
C ASN A 4 -1.64 4.66 8.87
N HIS A 5 -2.61 5.48 8.46
CA HIS A 5 -3.61 6.08 9.34
C HIS A 5 -4.40 5.04 10.17
N LEU A 6 -4.58 3.82 9.66
CA LEU A 6 -5.26 2.73 10.38
C LEU A 6 -4.43 2.22 11.55
N PHE A 7 -3.11 2.09 11.35
CA PHE A 7 -2.17 1.65 12.40
C PHE A 7 -1.97 2.73 13.45
N GLU A 8 -1.89 3.99 13.04
CA GLU A 8 -1.81 5.15 13.92
C GLU A 8 -3.05 5.22 14.82
N LYS A 9 -4.25 5.12 14.24
CA LYS A 9 -5.50 5.06 15.00
C LYS A 9 -5.51 3.94 16.05
N TYR A 10 -5.12 2.72 15.67
CA TYR A 10 -5.03 1.61 16.62
C TYR A 10 -4.05 1.91 17.77
N ALA A 11 -2.87 2.45 17.44
CA ALA A 11 -1.86 2.79 18.44
C ALA A 11 -2.35 3.87 19.41
N GLU A 12 -3.01 4.91 18.89
CA GLU A 12 -3.62 5.98 19.69
C GLU A 12 -4.73 5.46 20.61
N GLU A 13 -5.63 4.63 20.10
CA GLU A 13 -6.71 4.05 20.91
C GLU A 13 -6.15 3.20 22.06
N VAL A 14 -5.19 2.31 21.78
CA VAL A 14 -4.55 1.47 22.81
C VAL A 14 -3.78 2.32 23.83
N LYS A 15 -3.09 3.37 23.37
CA LYS A 15 -2.36 4.30 24.24
C LYS A 15 -3.31 5.04 25.16
N GLY A 16 -4.43 5.56 24.65
CA GLY A 16 -5.44 6.27 25.44
C GLY A 16 -6.00 5.42 26.59
N TYR A 17 -6.35 4.15 26.32
CA TYR A 17 -6.78 3.24 27.38
C TYR A 17 -5.72 3.01 28.46
N LYS A 18 -4.45 2.93 28.07
CA LYS A 18 -3.36 2.76 29.03
C LYS A 18 -3.15 4.02 29.87
N GLU A 19 -3.16 5.19 29.25
CA GLU A 19 -3.06 6.48 29.95
C GLU A 19 -4.20 6.67 30.97
N GLU A 20 -5.43 6.27 30.65
CA GLU A 20 -6.54 6.29 31.60
C GLU A 20 -6.30 5.40 32.82
N ILE A 21 -5.69 4.23 32.65
CA ILE A 21 -5.35 3.30 33.73
C ILE A 21 -4.24 3.92 34.60
N ASP A 22 -3.17 4.41 33.97
CA ASP A 22 -2.01 5.01 34.64
C ASP A 22 -2.43 6.27 35.44
N ASN A 23 -3.35 7.07 34.89
CA ASN A 23 -3.92 8.24 35.57
C ASN A 23 -4.76 7.85 36.80
N LEU A 24 -5.54 6.76 36.73
CA LEU A 24 -6.29 6.26 37.87
C LEU A 24 -5.36 5.73 38.97
N GLU A 25 -4.32 4.99 38.60
CA GLU A 25 -3.30 4.50 39.55
C GLU A 25 -2.67 5.66 40.32
N SER A 26 -2.21 6.68 39.59
CA SER A 26 -1.61 7.90 40.16
C SER A 26 -2.58 8.61 41.12
N LYS A 27 -3.86 8.76 40.71
CA LYS A 27 -4.90 9.40 41.53
C LYS A 27 -5.17 8.63 42.83
N ILE A 28 -5.20 7.30 42.77
CA ILE A 28 -5.39 6.44 43.96
C ILE A 28 -4.22 6.61 44.92
N GLU A 29 -2.99 6.67 44.42
CA GLU A 29 -1.79 6.87 45.23
C GLU A 29 -1.82 8.23 45.95
N ASP A 30 -2.12 9.30 45.23
CA ASP A 30 -2.20 10.66 45.80
C ASP A 30 -3.31 10.78 46.85
N THR A 31 -4.47 10.18 46.58
CA THR A 31 -5.58 10.13 47.54
C THR A 31 -5.18 9.37 48.80
N THR A 32 -4.41 8.28 48.65
CA THR A 32 -3.90 7.49 49.78
C THR A 32 -2.97 8.31 50.67
N LYS A 33 -1.99 8.99 50.09
CA LYS A 33 -1.08 9.89 50.81
C LYS A 33 -1.83 11.01 51.55
N THR A 34 -2.88 11.55 50.92
CA THR A 34 -3.71 12.60 51.53
C THR A 34 -4.47 12.08 52.75
N ILE A 35 -5.10 10.90 52.64
CA ILE A 35 -5.78 10.24 53.76
C ILE A 35 -4.81 9.97 54.91
N GLU A 36 -3.59 9.50 54.64
CA GLU A 36 -2.58 9.22 55.67
C GLU A 36 -2.16 10.49 56.44
N ASN A 37 -1.98 11.60 55.73
CA ASN A 37 -1.66 12.89 56.33
C ASN A 37 -2.81 13.41 57.21
N LEU A 38 -4.05 13.41 56.68
CA LEU A 38 -5.24 13.81 57.44
C LEU A 38 -5.46 12.91 58.66
N SER A 39 -5.21 11.60 58.53
CA SER A 39 -5.30 10.65 59.64
C SER A 39 -4.31 10.96 60.75
N SER A 40 -3.12 11.46 60.40
CA SER A 40 -2.13 11.93 61.37
C SER A 40 -2.59 13.22 62.05
N GLN A 41 -3.12 14.19 61.30
CA GLN A 41 -3.68 15.43 61.86
C GLN A 41 -4.87 15.18 62.79
N TYR A 42 -5.77 14.26 62.41
CA TYR A 42 -6.91 13.85 63.23
C TYR A 42 -6.45 13.34 64.61
N LYS A 43 -5.41 12.50 64.66
CA LYS A 43 -4.85 12.00 65.93
C LYS A 43 -4.31 13.13 66.80
N GLU A 44 -3.66 14.14 66.21
CA GLU A 44 -3.18 15.31 66.96
C GLU A 44 -4.33 16.17 67.50
N TYR A 45 -5.42 16.36 66.73
CA TYR A 45 -6.60 17.09 67.23
C TYR A 45 -7.29 16.38 68.39
N ILE A 46 -7.45 15.05 68.31
CA ILE A 46 -7.99 14.23 69.41
C ILE A 46 -7.11 14.35 70.65
N LYS A 47 -5.79 14.24 70.49
CA LYS A 47 -4.82 14.38 71.60
C LYS A 47 -4.89 15.76 72.25
N ALA A 48 -5.14 16.81 71.47
CA ALA A 48 -5.27 18.18 71.95
C ALA A 48 -6.67 18.52 72.52
N GLY A 49 -7.65 17.61 72.45
CA GLY A 49 -9.03 17.83 72.87
C GLY A 49 -9.80 18.81 71.98
N ASN A 50 -9.38 18.99 70.71
CA ASN A 50 -10.04 19.87 69.75
C ASN A 50 -11.05 19.08 68.89
N ASP A 51 -12.15 18.67 69.51
CA ASP A 51 -13.13 17.76 68.91
C ASP A 51 -13.76 18.34 67.63
N ASN A 52 -14.01 19.65 67.57
CA ASN A 52 -14.58 20.29 66.39
C ASN A 52 -13.69 20.16 65.14
N GLU A 53 -12.37 20.31 65.28
CA GLU A 53 -11.44 20.13 64.16
C GLU A 53 -11.18 18.65 63.85
N ALA A 54 -11.26 17.78 64.87
CA ALA A 54 -11.23 16.33 64.67
C ALA A 54 -12.40 15.87 63.81
N ASP A 55 -13.64 16.27 64.13
CA ASP A 55 -14.84 15.91 63.38
C ASP A 55 -14.81 16.43 61.94
N LYS A 56 -14.34 17.66 61.72
CA LYS A 56 -14.14 18.20 60.36
C LYS A 56 -13.13 17.37 59.57
N THR A 57 -12.05 16.95 60.21
CA THR A 57 -10.99 16.15 59.57
C THR A 57 -11.50 14.74 59.25
N PHE A 58 -12.21 14.10 60.18
CA PHE A 58 -12.86 12.81 59.96
C PHE A 58 -13.82 12.84 58.76
N ASN A 59 -14.67 13.86 58.68
CA ASN A 59 -15.60 14.01 57.56
C ASN A 59 -14.89 14.16 56.20
N LYS A 60 -13.70 14.77 56.16
CA LYS A 60 -12.87 14.84 54.95
C LYS A 60 -12.28 13.47 54.60
N ILE A 61 -11.73 12.77 55.59
CA ILE A 61 -11.19 11.41 55.42
C ILE A 61 -12.27 10.48 54.85
N SER A 62 -13.44 10.44 55.47
CA SER A 62 -14.54 9.56 55.05
C SER A 62 -14.97 9.82 53.59
N LYS A 63 -15.04 11.08 53.16
CA LYS A 63 -15.32 11.42 51.75
C LYS A 63 -14.23 10.92 50.80
N LEU A 64 -12.96 11.10 51.17
CA LEU A 64 -11.82 10.65 50.35
C LEU A 64 -11.75 9.11 50.28
N GLU A 65 -12.09 8.41 51.35
CA GLU A 65 -12.16 6.94 51.37
C GLU A 65 -13.23 6.41 50.42
N ASP A 66 -14.41 7.03 50.42
CA ASP A 66 -15.49 6.70 49.48
C ASP A 66 -15.09 6.96 48.01
N GLU A 67 -14.43 8.08 47.73
CA GLU A 67 -13.91 8.40 46.40
C GLU A 67 -12.82 7.42 45.95
N LYS A 68 -11.86 7.13 46.84
CA LYS A 68 -10.80 6.15 46.60
C LYS A 68 -11.36 4.76 46.29
N ALA A 69 -12.38 4.31 47.03
CA ALA A 69 -13.02 3.02 46.79
C ALA A 69 -13.65 2.94 45.38
N LYS A 70 -14.29 4.03 44.92
CA LYS A 70 -14.84 4.13 43.56
C LYS A 70 -13.73 4.08 42.50
N ASP A 71 -12.63 4.80 42.73
CA ASP A 71 -11.52 4.85 41.78
C ASP A 71 -10.77 3.51 41.72
N ILE A 72 -10.55 2.83 42.86
CA ILE A 72 -10.01 1.46 42.89
C ILE A 72 -10.88 0.51 42.08
N LYS A 73 -12.20 0.54 42.27
CA LYS A 73 -13.11 -0.33 41.51
C LYS A 73 -13.02 -0.08 40.01
N ARG A 74 -12.93 1.20 39.60
CA ARG A 74 -12.76 1.58 38.19
C ARG A 74 -11.41 1.14 37.63
N PHE A 75 -10.33 1.32 38.40
CA PHE A 75 -8.98 0.91 38.02
C PHE A 75 -8.90 -0.59 37.77
N GLU A 76 -9.33 -1.41 38.72
CA GLU A 76 -9.31 -2.87 38.59
C GLU A 76 -10.13 -3.35 37.40
N THR A 77 -11.34 -2.82 37.21
CA THR A 77 -12.18 -3.17 36.06
C THR A 77 -11.54 -2.76 34.73
N LYS A 78 -10.94 -1.57 34.62
CA LYS A 78 -10.26 -1.16 33.38
C LYS A 78 -9.02 -2.02 33.11
N LYS A 79 -8.24 -2.34 34.15
CA LYS A 79 -7.05 -3.18 34.05
C LYS A 79 -7.39 -4.61 33.60
N GLU A 80 -8.47 -5.17 34.14
CA GLU A 80 -9.01 -6.47 33.72
C GLU A 80 -9.45 -6.46 32.24
N LEU A 81 -10.19 -5.43 31.83
CA LEU A 81 -10.73 -5.32 30.47
C LEU A 81 -9.69 -4.90 29.42
N PHE A 82 -8.55 -4.34 29.81
CA PHE A 82 -7.57 -3.77 28.89
C PHE A 82 -7.12 -4.73 27.80
N ASN A 83 -6.83 -5.99 28.15
CA ASN A 83 -6.40 -6.99 27.17
C ASN A 83 -7.52 -7.36 26.19
N SER A 84 -8.77 -7.39 26.65
CA SER A 84 -9.93 -7.65 25.78
C SER A 84 -10.12 -6.50 24.78
N ILE A 85 -10.12 -5.26 25.29
CA ILE A 85 -10.27 -4.07 24.47
C ILE A 85 -9.15 -3.97 23.44
N LYS A 86 -7.89 -4.17 23.86
CA LYS A 86 -6.73 -4.19 22.95
C LYS A 86 -6.91 -5.23 21.84
N ARG A 87 -7.41 -6.42 22.17
CA ARG A 87 -7.69 -7.48 21.19
C ARG A 87 -8.80 -7.09 20.23
N GLU A 88 -9.90 -6.51 20.70
CA GLU A 88 -10.99 -6.01 19.85
C GLU A 88 -10.48 -4.95 18.88
N LYS A 89 -9.71 -3.98 19.35
CA LYS A 89 -9.10 -2.94 18.49
C LYS A 89 -8.14 -3.50 17.45
N LEU A 90 -7.39 -4.55 17.81
CA LEU A 90 -6.54 -5.25 16.85
C LEU A 90 -7.37 -5.96 15.78
N ILE A 91 -8.48 -6.61 16.16
CA ILE A 91 -9.40 -7.24 15.21
C ILE A 91 -9.97 -6.19 14.25
N ASP A 92 -10.41 -5.03 14.76
CA ASP A 92 -10.90 -3.92 13.93
C ASP A 92 -9.86 -3.48 12.90
N LEU A 93 -8.60 -3.29 13.32
CA LEU A 93 -7.49 -2.99 12.41
C LEU A 93 -7.34 -4.07 11.34
N LEU A 94 -7.31 -5.34 11.72
CA LEU A 94 -7.10 -6.46 10.78
C LEU A 94 -8.25 -6.65 9.80
N LEU A 95 -9.49 -6.33 10.20
CA LEU A 95 -10.65 -6.37 9.31
C LEU A 95 -10.58 -5.35 8.18
N ASN A 96 -9.75 -4.30 8.30
CA ASN A 96 -9.45 -3.38 7.20
C ASN A 96 -8.56 -4.01 6.11
N ARG A 97 -8.02 -5.23 6.31
CA ARG A 97 -7.24 -5.91 5.27
C ARG A 97 -8.01 -6.04 3.95
N LYS A 98 -9.33 -6.22 4.02
CA LYS A 98 -10.19 -6.39 2.85
C LYS A 98 -10.30 -5.12 1.97
N SER A 99 -10.09 -3.94 2.54
CA SER A 99 -10.15 -2.67 1.79
C SER A 99 -8.79 -2.24 1.24
N ILE A 100 -7.70 -2.94 1.57
CA ILE A 100 -6.36 -2.62 1.03
C ILE A 100 -6.34 -2.60 -0.50
N PRO A 101 -6.93 -3.56 -1.24
CA PRO A 101 -6.91 -3.53 -2.70
C PRO A 101 -7.57 -2.26 -3.28
N GLU A 102 -8.69 -1.83 -2.70
CA GLU A 102 -9.43 -0.63 -3.13
C GLU A 102 -8.57 0.62 -3.02
N LEU A 103 -7.67 0.68 -2.01
CA LEU A 103 -6.75 1.81 -1.86
C LEU A 103 -5.79 1.98 -3.05
N TYR A 104 -5.54 0.97 -3.86
CA TYR A 104 -4.60 1.02 -5.00
C TYR A 104 -5.31 0.88 -6.36
N GLN A 105 -6.63 0.79 -6.38
CA GLN A 105 -7.40 0.49 -7.58
C GLN A 105 -7.28 1.60 -8.64
N ASP A 106 -7.24 2.86 -8.22
CA ASP A 106 -7.10 3.99 -9.14
C ASP A 106 -5.72 4.03 -9.80
N GLU A 107 -4.64 3.81 -9.04
CA GLU A 107 -3.29 3.71 -9.61
C GLU A 107 -3.16 2.51 -10.54
N LEU A 108 -3.72 1.36 -10.15
CA LEU A 108 -3.73 0.17 -11.01
C LEU A 108 -4.41 0.47 -12.34
N GLN A 109 -5.60 1.06 -12.33
CA GLN A 109 -6.32 1.44 -13.55
C GLN A 109 -5.54 2.48 -14.38
N GLY A 110 -4.84 3.40 -13.73
CA GLY A 110 -3.97 4.35 -14.41
C GLY A 110 -2.84 3.65 -15.18
N LEU A 111 -2.16 2.71 -14.52
CA LEU A 111 -1.09 1.91 -15.10
C LEU A 111 -1.59 0.96 -16.20
N GLU A 112 -2.77 0.37 -16.04
CA GLU A 112 -3.42 -0.46 -17.07
C GLU A 112 -3.67 0.35 -18.35
N ARG A 113 -4.19 1.58 -18.23
CA ARG A 113 -4.39 2.46 -19.39
C ARG A 113 -3.08 2.85 -20.06
N GLU A 114 -2.04 3.16 -19.29
CA GLU A 114 -0.71 3.47 -19.84
C GLU A 114 -0.12 2.29 -20.61
N LEU A 115 -0.32 1.07 -20.08
CA LEU A 115 0.08 -0.16 -20.75
C LEU A 115 -0.70 -0.37 -22.06
N GLU A 116 -2.02 -0.21 -22.04
CA GLU A 116 -2.88 -0.30 -23.24
C GLU A 116 -2.45 0.69 -24.33
N ASP A 117 -2.19 1.95 -23.96
CA ASP A 117 -1.73 2.99 -24.88
C ASP A 117 -0.35 2.64 -25.48
N THR A 118 0.56 2.11 -24.66
CA THR A 118 1.89 1.68 -25.10
C THR A 118 1.80 0.52 -26.09
N ILE A 119 0.96 -0.47 -25.79
CA ILE A 119 0.67 -1.61 -26.68
C ILE A 119 0.13 -1.11 -28.02
N LYS A 120 -0.79 -0.15 -28.01
CA LYS A 120 -1.36 0.44 -29.22
C LYS A 120 -0.30 1.14 -30.07
N GLN A 121 0.58 1.92 -29.44
CA GLN A 121 1.70 2.57 -30.14
C GLN A 121 2.65 1.55 -30.76
N PHE A 122 3.00 0.49 -30.02
CA PHE A 122 3.85 -0.59 -30.53
C PHE A 122 3.22 -1.27 -31.75
N ASN A 123 1.95 -1.67 -31.66
CA ASN A 123 1.24 -2.31 -32.76
C ASN A 123 1.19 -1.42 -34.02
N ASN A 124 1.00 -0.10 -33.86
CA ASN A 124 1.04 0.85 -34.98
C ASN A 124 2.41 0.90 -35.68
N VAL A 125 3.52 0.75 -34.94
CA VAL A 125 4.86 0.66 -35.54
C VAL A 125 5.02 -0.64 -36.32
N ILE A 126 4.54 -1.77 -35.78
CA ILE A 126 4.56 -3.06 -36.49
C ILE A 126 3.78 -2.98 -37.80
N ASP A 127 2.59 -2.38 -37.79
CA ASP A 127 1.78 -2.21 -39.01
C ASP A 127 2.52 -1.36 -40.06
N LYS A 128 3.20 -0.28 -39.64
CA LYS A 128 4.02 0.54 -40.54
C LYS A 128 5.19 -0.23 -41.14
N ILE A 129 5.87 -1.07 -40.36
CA ILE A 129 6.96 -1.93 -40.85
C ILE A 129 6.42 -2.94 -41.86
N ASN A 130 5.29 -3.59 -41.56
CA ASN A 130 4.68 -4.56 -42.46
C ASN A 130 4.27 -3.92 -43.79
N ASN A 131 3.66 -2.73 -43.76
CA ASN A 131 3.32 -1.98 -44.97
C ASN A 131 4.57 -1.64 -45.81
N MET A 132 5.65 -1.20 -45.17
CA MET A 132 6.92 -0.92 -45.87
C MET A 132 7.51 -2.19 -46.51
N ASN A 133 7.47 -3.31 -45.80
CA ASN A 133 7.93 -4.60 -46.31
C ASN A 133 7.08 -5.11 -47.49
N GLU A 134 5.78 -4.82 -47.53
CA GLU A 134 4.93 -5.11 -48.69
C GLU A 134 5.33 -4.26 -49.91
N GLU A 135 5.52 -2.95 -49.74
CA GLU A 135 5.96 -2.07 -50.83
C GLU A 135 7.35 -2.48 -51.35
N TYR A 136 8.29 -2.77 -50.44
CA TYR A 136 9.61 -3.30 -50.79
C TYR A 136 9.53 -4.59 -51.61
N ARG A 137 8.67 -5.54 -51.21
CA ARG A 137 8.46 -6.79 -51.96
C ARG A 137 7.87 -6.55 -53.34
N LYS A 138 6.89 -5.65 -53.47
CA LYS A 138 6.32 -5.28 -54.77
C LYS A 138 7.38 -4.72 -55.70
N ASP A 139 8.24 -3.84 -55.20
CA ASP A 139 9.30 -3.26 -56.01
C ASP A 139 10.34 -4.30 -56.42
N MET A 140 10.81 -5.15 -55.49
CA MET A 140 11.71 -6.26 -55.83
C MET A 140 11.10 -7.17 -56.90
N HIS A 141 9.83 -7.55 -56.76
CA HIS A 141 9.13 -8.36 -57.77
C HIS A 141 9.10 -7.70 -59.16
N LYS A 142 9.00 -6.37 -59.27
CA LYS A 142 9.06 -5.68 -60.58
C LYS A 142 10.43 -5.85 -61.23
N PHE A 143 11.51 -5.68 -60.46
CA PHE A 143 12.86 -5.91 -60.97
C PHE A 143 13.07 -7.37 -61.37
N ASP A 144 12.60 -8.31 -60.55
CA ASP A 144 12.68 -9.75 -60.82
C ASP A 144 11.93 -10.13 -62.10
N SER A 145 10.73 -9.55 -62.29
CA SER A 145 9.93 -9.75 -63.50
C SER A 145 10.65 -9.25 -64.75
N LEU A 146 11.33 -8.10 -64.69
CA LEU A 146 12.11 -7.58 -65.83
C LEU A 146 13.32 -8.48 -66.13
N ILE A 147 14.03 -8.93 -65.08
CA ILE A 147 15.16 -9.86 -65.23
C ILE A 147 14.73 -11.13 -65.95
N ASP A 148 13.58 -11.69 -65.53
CA ASP A 148 13.03 -12.91 -66.13
C ASP A 148 12.51 -12.68 -67.56
N GLN A 149 11.75 -11.59 -67.78
CA GLN A 149 11.18 -11.24 -69.09
C GLN A 149 12.24 -11.09 -70.19
N TYR A 150 13.37 -10.45 -69.87
CA TYR A 150 14.45 -10.21 -70.82
C TYR A 150 15.54 -11.29 -70.79
N GLU A 151 15.30 -12.41 -70.11
CA GLU A 151 16.26 -13.50 -69.91
C GLU A 151 17.65 -13.02 -69.42
N MET A 152 17.70 -11.94 -68.65
CA MET A 152 18.94 -11.28 -68.24
C MET A 152 19.88 -12.21 -67.47
N LYS A 153 19.34 -13.25 -66.83
CA LYS A 153 20.11 -14.34 -66.20
C LYS A 153 21.05 -15.07 -67.18
N LYS A 154 20.85 -14.94 -68.50
CA LYS A 154 21.71 -15.50 -69.56
C LYS A 154 22.70 -14.49 -70.13
N ASP A 155 22.58 -13.20 -69.82
CA ASP A 155 23.45 -12.15 -70.34
C ASP A 155 24.78 -12.10 -69.54
N ASP A 156 25.91 -12.11 -70.25
CA ASP A 156 27.24 -12.21 -69.64
C ASP A 156 27.64 -10.94 -68.89
N LEU A 157 27.33 -9.76 -69.43
CA LEU A 157 27.66 -8.48 -68.81
C LEU A 157 26.80 -8.24 -67.57
N PHE A 158 25.51 -8.58 -67.66
CA PHE A 158 24.59 -8.56 -66.54
C PHE A 158 25.11 -9.49 -65.46
N ARG A 159 25.36 -10.78 -65.74
CA ARG A 159 25.88 -11.74 -64.74
C ARG A 159 27.17 -11.30 -64.08
N GLN A 160 28.11 -10.73 -64.85
CA GLN A 160 29.38 -10.21 -64.32
C GLN A 160 29.17 -9.09 -63.29
N ARG A 161 28.14 -8.25 -63.49
CA ARG A 161 27.76 -7.16 -62.58
C ARG A 161 26.67 -7.55 -61.56
N TYR A 162 25.91 -8.60 -61.84
CA TYR A 162 24.75 -9.05 -61.07
C TYR A 162 25.16 -9.63 -59.72
N GLY A 163 26.35 -10.24 -59.66
CA GLY A 163 26.96 -10.70 -58.41
C GLY A 163 27.06 -9.63 -57.32
N GLU A 164 27.11 -8.34 -57.69
CA GLU A 164 27.13 -7.20 -56.76
C GLU A 164 25.75 -6.92 -56.12
N VAL A 165 24.67 -7.52 -56.65
CA VAL A 165 23.27 -7.24 -56.29
C VAL A 165 22.55 -8.48 -55.70
N ILE A 166 23.13 -9.69 -55.82
CA ILE A 166 22.54 -10.98 -55.38
C ILE A 166 22.14 -10.99 -53.89
N VAL A 167 22.84 -10.26 -53.02
CA VAL A 167 22.53 -10.19 -51.59
C VAL A 167 21.13 -9.63 -51.31
N LEU A 168 20.59 -8.79 -52.21
CA LEU A 168 19.25 -8.21 -52.10
C LEU A 168 18.12 -9.20 -52.46
N TYR A 169 18.44 -10.26 -53.22
CA TYR A 169 17.49 -11.29 -53.67
C TYR A 169 17.10 -12.29 -52.58
N LEU A 170 17.95 -12.45 -51.56
CA LEU A 170 17.76 -13.44 -50.51
C LEU A 170 16.89 -12.92 -49.34
N ASN A 171 16.72 -11.60 -49.23
CA ASN A 171 15.95 -10.97 -48.17
C ASN A 171 14.67 -10.34 -48.72
N ASN A 172 13.56 -11.07 -48.61
CA ASN A 172 12.22 -10.63 -48.99
C ASN A 172 11.61 -9.60 -48.02
N LEU A 173 12.32 -9.21 -46.97
CA LEU A 173 11.89 -8.20 -46.01
C LEU A 173 13.03 -7.20 -45.81
N LEU A 174 12.70 -5.91 -45.90
CA LEU A 174 13.62 -4.83 -45.59
C LEU A 174 13.91 -4.75 -44.09
N ILE A 175 12.90 -5.03 -43.26
CA ILE A 175 13.00 -5.10 -41.80
C ILE A 175 12.39 -6.43 -41.34
N ASN A 176 13.18 -7.26 -40.65
CA ASN A 176 12.68 -8.52 -40.11
C ASN A 176 11.92 -8.27 -38.79
N THR A 177 10.59 -8.36 -38.82
CA THR A 177 9.75 -8.24 -37.61
C THR A 177 9.80 -9.49 -36.73
N LYS A 178 10.27 -10.64 -37.24
CA LYS A 178 10.39 -11.90 -36.47
C LYS A 178 11.51 -11.87 -35.41
N SER A 179 12.45 -10.94 -35.52
CA SER A 179 13.49 -10.70 -34.49
C SER A 179 13.03 -9.74 -33.38
N ILE A 180 11.80 -9.22 -33.45
CA ILE A 180 11.20 -8.37 -32.42
C ILE A 180 10.19 -9.25 -31.67
N GLN A 181 10.54 -9.77 -30.50
CA GLN A 181 9.72 -10.75 -29.76
C GLN A 181 9.26 -10.26 -28.38
N PHE A 182 7.98 -10.53 -28.08
CA PHE A 182 7.50 -11.10 -26.81
C PHE A 182 6.33 -12.08 -27.14
N ASN A 183 6.30 -13.24 -26.46
CA ASN A 183 5.48 -14.45 -26.69
C ASN A 183 3.97 -14.21 -26.95
N GLU A 184 3.24 -14.92 -27.82
CA GLU A 184 3.63 -15.93 -28.82
C GLU A 184 2.69 -15.93 -30.05
N HIS A 185 1.58 -15.16 -30.10
CA HIS A 185 0.68 -15.12 -31.28
C HIS A 185 0.17 -13.70 -31.60
N GLN A 186 1.11 -12.86 -32.06
CA GLN A 186 0.94 -11.65 -32.90
C GLN A 186 -0.24 -10.71 -32.63
N LYS A 187 -0.39 -10.26 -31.38
CA LYS A 187 -0.56 -8.86 -30.95
C LYS A 187 -0.43 -8.84 -29.43
N LEU A 188 0.16 -7.78 -28.88
CA LEU A 188 0.13 -7.56 -27.43
C LEU A 188 -1.33 -7.27 -27.05
N GLU A 189 -1.91 -8.11 -26.21
CA GLU A 189 -3.25 -7.94 -25.63
C GLU A 189 -3.13 -8.13 -24.12
N VAL A 190 -3.88 -7.36 -23.35
CA VAL A 190 -4.00 -7.55 -21.90
C VAL A 190 -5.14 -8.56 -21.69
N GLU A 191 -4.79 -9.82 -21.41
CA GLU A 191 -5.79 -10.80 -20.97
C GLU A 191 -6.21 -10.50 -19.52
N LYS A 192 -7.52 -10.47 -19.26
CA LYS A 192 -8.14 -10.23 -17.95
C LYS A 192 -8.39 -11.51 -17.18
#